data_AF-A0A314ZWY0-F1
#
_entry.id   AF-A0A314ZWY0-F1
#
_cell.length_a   1.000
_cell.length_b   1.000
_cell.length_c   1.000
_cell.angle_alpha   90.00
_cell.angle_beta   90.00
_cell.angle_gamma   90.00
#
_symmetry.space_group_name_H-M   'P 1'
#
loop_
_entity.id
_entity.type
_entity.pdbx_description
1 polymer ?
#
loop_
_entity_poly.entity_id
_entity_poly.type
_entity_poly.pdbx_seq_one_letter_code
_entity_poly.pdbx_strand_id
1 'polypeptide(L)' 'MLVGNVFVCFITAFSCFTLLELAESKLPQEEVDALQQITTTMGAKYWRFNNDACRIEMVGLMEKPPKGAQSNTDCECYS' A
#
# COMPACT_ATOMS: atom_id res chain seq x y z
N MET A 1 -31.94 15.71 28.95
CA MET A 1 -30.67 15.03 29.32
C MET A 1 -30.33 13.87 28.39
N LEU A 2 -31.28 12.99 28.03
CA LEU A 2 -31.03 11.88 27.09
C LEU A 2 -30.55 12.30 25.68
N VAL A 3 -31.14 13.35 25.10
CA VAL A 3 -30.81 13.81 23.73
C VAL A 3 -29.37 14.29 23.61
N GLY A 4 -28.86 15.00 24.63
CA GLY A 4 -27.45 15.44 24.65
C GLY A 4 -26.47 14.28 24.78
N ASN A 5 -26.81 13.26 25.56
CA ASN A 5 -25.94 12.08 25.75
C ASN A 5 -25.87 11.24 24.46
N VAL A 6 -26.99 11.07 23.76
CA VAL A 6 -27.04 10.39 22.46
C VAL A 6 -26.26 11.17 21.40
N PHE A 7 -26.37 12.50 21.37
CA PHE A 7 -25.64 13.34 20.42
C PHE A 7 -24.12 13.27 20.62
N VAL A 8 -23.65 13.24 21.87
CA VAL A 8 -22.24 13.03 22.20
C VAL A 8 -21.76 11.67 21.72
N CYS A 9 -22.52 10.59 21.95
CA CYS A 9 -22.18 9.25 21.44
C CYS A 9 -22.03 9.22 19.91
N PHE A 10 -22.90 9.90 19.16
CA PHE A 10 -22.79 9.98 17.71
C PHE A 10 -21.54 10.71 17.23
N ILE A 11 -21.19 11.84 17.87
CA ILE A 11 -19.96 12.59 17.54
C ILE A 11 -18.72 11.75 17.82
N THR A 12 -18.66 11.09 18.99
CA THR A 12 -17.54 10.23 19.36
C THR A 12 -17.40 9.05 18.40
N ALA A 13 -18.51 8.39 18.05
CA ALA A 13 -18.49 7.30 17.07
C ALA A 13 -18.00 7.78 15.69
N PHE A 14 -18.55 8.87 15.15
CA PHE A 14 -18.11 9.43 13.85
C PHE A 14 -16.63 9.82 13.85
N SER A 15 -16.12 10.38 14.94
CA SER A 15 -14.71 10.74 15.07
C SER A 15 -13.76 9.54 15.11
N CYS A 16 -14.23 8.38 15.56
CA CYS A 16 -13.43 7.15 15.52
C CYS A 16 -13.38 6.53 14.11
N PHE A 17 -14.45 6.67 13.32
CA PHE A 17 -14.49 6.14 11.96
C PHE A 17 -13.62 6.94 10.98
N THR A 18 -13.55 8.27 11.13
CA THR A 18 -12.68 9.12 10.29
C THR A 18 -11.18 8.91 10.55
N LEU A 19 -10.81 8.42 11.73
CA LEU A 19 -9.41 8.06 12.04
C LEU A 19 -8.99 6.71 11.44
N LEU A 20 -9.94 5.81 11.15
CA LEU A 20 -9.66 4.52 10.52
C LEU A 20 -9.31 4.65 9.02
N GLU A 21 -9.78 5.70 8.34
CA GLU A 21 -9.42 5.98 6.94
C GLU A 21 -7.99 6.54 6.76
N LEU A 22 -7.32 6.96 7.84
CA LEU A 22 -5.98 7.55 7.78
C LEU A 22 -4.84 6.54 7.68
N ALA A 23 -5.13 5.24 7.69
CA ALA A 23 -4.16 4.25 7.21
C ALA A 23 -4.18 4.20 5.67
N GLU A 24 -4.15 5.36 5.03
CA GLU A 24 -3.90 5.44 3.59
C GLU A 24 -2.47 4.93 3.39
N SER A 25 -2.32 3.74 2.81
CA SER A 25 -1.04 3.02 2.72
C SER A 25 -0.07 3.65 1.71
N LYS A 26 -0.06 4.98 1.56
CA LYS A 26 0.86 5.69 0.69
C LYS A 26 2.23 5.74 1.35
N LEU A 27 3.23 5.32 0.61
CA LEU A 27 4.63 5.50 0.99
C LEU A 27 5.02 6.96 0.74
N PRO A 28 5.82 7.57 1.62
CA PRO A 28 6.39 8.86 1.33
C PRO A 28 7.42 8.74 0.20
N GLN A 29 7.65 9.83 -0.54
CA GLN A 29 8.40 9.77 -1.80
C GLN A 29 9.82 9.25 -1.62
N GLU A 30 10.46 9.56 -0.49
CA GLU A 30 11.78 9.07 -0.14
C GLU A 30 11.86 7.54 -0.03
N GLU A 31 10.78 6.88 0.41
CA GLU A 31 10.73 5.42 0.47
C GLU A 31 10.52 4.82 -0.92
N VAL A 32 9.70 5.45 -1.76
CA VAL A 32 9.52 5.05 -3.17
C VAL A 32 10.84 5.16 -3.95
N ASP A 33 11.57 6.26 -3.73
CA ASP A 33 12.86 6.50 -4.36
C ASP A 33 13.92 5.51 -3.85
N ALA A 34 13.91 5.19 -2.55
CA ALA A 34 14.79 4.17 -1.97
C ALA A 34 14.49 2.78 -2.56
N LEU A 35 13.22 2.40 -2.73
CA LEU A 35 12.83 1.15 -3.38
C LEU A 35 13.29 1.09 -4.84
N GLN A 36 13.19 2.20 -5.57
CA GLN A 36 13.72 2.29 -6.93
C GLN A 36 15.24 2.09 -6.96
N GLN A 37 15.99 2.71 -6.05
CA GLN A 37 17.44 2.53 -5.95
C GLN A 37 17.79 1.07 -5.66
N ILE A 38 17.15 0.45 -4.66
CA ILE A 38 17.39 -0.95 -4.29
C ILE A 38 17.13 -1.88 -5.49
N THR A 39 15.99 -1.74 -6.15
CA THR A 39 15.65 -2.60 -7.31
C THR A 39 16.60 -2.38 -8.49
N THR A 40 17.03 -1.14 -8.72
CA THR A 40 18.05 -0.83 -9.73
C THR A 40 19.39 -1.47 -9.38
N THR A 41 19.81 -1.41 -8.12
CA THR A 41 21.04 -2.09 -7.63
C THR A 41 20.95 -3.60 -7.77
N MET A 42 19.76 -4.19 -7.58
CA MET A 42 19.51 -5.62 -7.85
C MET A 42 19.47 -5.95 -9.36
N GLY A 43 19.59 -4.95 -10.24
CA GLY A 43 19.69 -5.13 -11.69
C GLY A 43 18.37 -4.92 -12.45
N ALA A 44 17.30 -4.47 -11.80
CA ALA A 44 16.06 -4.14 -12.51
C ALA A 44 16.30 -2.96 -13.46
N LYS A 45 15.80 -3.08 -14.70
CA LYS A 45 15.81 -2.00 -15.71
C LYS A 45 14.46 -1.30 -15.79
N TYR A 46 13.40 -2.00 -15.46
CA TYR A 46 12.04 -1.51 -15.47
C TYR A 46 11.49 -1.56 -14.05
N TRP A 47 10.93 -0.44 -13.60
CA TRP A 47 10.36 -0.25 -12.28
C TRP A 47 9.13 0.66 -12.38
N ARG A 48 8.04 0.28 -11.74
CA ARG A 48 6.86 1.13 -11.57
C ARG A 48 6.14 0.77 -10.27
N PHE A 49 5.96 1.77 -9.41
CA PHE A 49 5.26 1.66 -8.15
C PHE A 49 4.05 2.60 -8.15
N ASN A 50 2.90 2.08 -7.74
CA ASN A 50 1.68 2.84 -7.58
C ASN A 50 1.51 3.20 -6.11
N ASN A 51 1.70 4.48 -5.80
CA ASN A 51 1.67 4.97 -4.43
C ASN A 51 0.25 4.95 -3.85
N ASP A 52 -0.75 5.32 -4.64
CA ASP A 52 -2.16 5.34 -4.22
C ASP A 52 -2.66 3.93 -3.87
N ALA A 53 -2.23 2.91 -4.62
CA ALA A 53 -2.62 1.52 -4.42
C ALA A 53 -1.64 0.72 -3.55
N CYS A 54 -0.56 1.34 -3.05
CA CYS A 54 0.54 0.70 -2.32
C CYS A 54 1.01 -0.61 -2.95
N ARG A 55 1.31 -0.57 -4.25
CA ARG A 55 1.60 -1.79 -5.01
C ARG A 55 2.70 -1.58 -6.04
N ILE A 56 3.62 -2.54 -6.10
CA ILE A 56 4.56 -2.66 -7.21
C ILE A 56 3.78 -3.14 -8.43
N GLU A 57 3.70 -2.32 -9.47
CA GLU A 57 3.07 -2.68 -10.73
C GLU A 57 4.05 -3.38 -11.68
N MET A 58 5.34 -3.04 -11.57
CA MET A 58 6.37 -3.60 -12.43
C MET A 58 7.74 -3.56 -11.73
N VAL A 59 8.47 -4.67 -11.82
CA VAL A 59 9.90 -4.75 -11.52
C VAL A 59 10.53 -5.84 -12.38
N GLY A 60 11.61 -5.54 -13.10
CA GLY A 60 12.30 -6.56 -13.88
C GLY A 60 13.31 -6.06 -14.91
N LEU A 61 13.90 -7.01 -15.63
CA LEU A 61 14.87 -6.76 -16.71
C LEU A 61 14.20 -6.42 -18.05
N MET A 62 12.92 -6.78 -18.20
CA MET A 62 12.13 -6.59 -19.42
C MET A 62 10.78 -5.98 -19.06
N GLU A 63 10.26 -5.11 -19.93
CA GLU A 63 8.97 -4.44 -19.74
C GLU A 63 7.79 -5.44 -19.71
N LYS A 64 7.90 -6.52 -20.48
CA LYS A 64 6.95 -7.63 -20.46
C LYS A 64 7.63 -8.90 -19.95
N PRO A 65 7.09 -9.54 -18.90
CA PRO A 65 7.61 -10.81 -18.43
C PRO A 65 7.46 -11.89 -19.53
N PRO A 66 8.44 -12.82 -19.66
CA PRO A 66 8.33 -13.92 -20.60
C PRO A 66 7.20 -14.87 -20.22
N LYS A 67 6.70 -15.65 -21.18
CA LYS A 67 5.63 -16.63 -20.93
C LYS A 67 6.06 -17.61 -19.83
N GLY A 68 5.25 -17.71 -18.78
CA GLY A 68 5.50 -18.59 -17.63
C GLY A 68 6.32 -17.96 -16.50
N ALA A 69 6.75 -16.70 -16.61
CA ALA A 69 7.37 -16.01 -15.48
C ALA A 69 6.32 -15.69 -14.40
N GLN A 70 6.64 -16.06 -13.16
CA GLN A 70 5.82 -15.80 -11.99
C GLN A 70 6.46 -14.67 -11.18
N SER A 71 5.75 -13.56 -11.00
CA SER A 71 6.24 -12.38 -10.27
C SER A 71 5.70 -12.29 -8.84
N ASN A 72 4.76 -13.15 -8.46
CA ASN A 72 4.18 -13.19 -7.13
C ASN A 72 4.33 -14.58 -6.53
N THR A 73 4.73 -14.64 -5.27
CA THR A 73 4.72 -15.86 -4.46
C THR A 73 3.83 -15.59 -3.28
N ASP A 74 2.68 -16.27 -3.23
CA ASP A 74 1.82 -16.20 -2.06
C ASP A 74 2.34 -17.15 -0.99
N CYS A 75 2.50 -16.64 0.22
CA CYS A 75 2.84 -17.45 1.39
C CYS A 75 1.55 -17.97 2.01
N GLU A 76 1.35 -19.29 2.07
CA GLU A 76 0.29 -19.86 2.89
C GLU A 76 0.68 -19.73 4.37
N CYS A 77 0.08 -18.76 5.05
CA CYS A 77 0.22 -18.62 6.50
C CYS A 77 -0.66 -19.67 7.18
N TYR A 78 -0.06 -20.72 7.74
CA TYR A 78 -0.77 -21.64 8.62
C TYR A 78 -0.88 -21.01 10.03
N SER A 79 -2.12 -20.88 10.50
CA SER A 79 -2.47 -20.41 11.85
C SER A 79 -2.15 -21.45 12.92
#